data_AF-A0A4W2F0Z6-F1
#
_entry.id   AF-A0A4W2F0Z6-F1
#
_cell.length_a   1.000
_cell.length_b   1.000
_cell.length_c   1.000
_cell.angle_alpha   90.00
_cell.angle_beta   90.00
_cell.angle_gamma   90.00
#
_symmetry.space_group_name_H-M   'P 1'
#
loop_
_entity.id
_entity.type
_entity.pdbx_description
1 polymer ?
#
loop_
_entity_poly.entity_id
_entity_poly.type
_entity_poly.pdbx_seq_one_letter_code
_entity_poly.pdbx_strand_id
1 'polypeptide(L)'
;MEGAAERGVLAVLVVLAVLAACGSSSEIIEGPKNVTALKGSEARFNCTISQGWKLVMWALRGTVVLSMTPNETIITSDRFTSASYQEGGNFISEMIIHDVQLSDAGQVKCSLQNSNRDGAAFLSVQVMGQLLIPGGSLVVIEDKPCNVTCRALNWTLLPDLSWEIGVPVSHSSYYSIPEPEDLQSAVSVLALTPQGNGTVTCVAEMKGLDVRESVTVNLTVVQPPLDSIDKPGTSLPTWAIVLLAVSLSLLLILIIVLIIIFCCCVSRTEKEESSYQSQIRKSATVKTSKDTAGTKLKSANENYGYLSDESRTTQPASLHAKSSEAGVPEQCSSRQPHQESDHRQLGPANHPQVSFYVASPKKVRNVTLV
;
A
#
# COMPACT_ATOMS: atom_id res chain seq x y z
N MET A 1 -1.55 97.10 -27.95
CA MET A 1 -0.44 96.43 -27.24
C MET A 1 -0.49 94.89 -27.33
N GLU A 2 -1.51 94.32 -27.97
CA GLU A 2 -1.96 92.92 -27.87
C GLU A 2 -1.02 91.91 -28.55
N GLY A 3 -0.53 92.22 -29.77
CA GLY A 3 0.21 91.27 -30.62
C GLY A 3 1.56 90.77 -30.08
N ALA A 4 2.05 91.31 -28.95
CA ALA A 4 3.20 90.77 -28.24
C ALA A 4 2.80 89.63 -27.27
N ALA A 5 1.67 89.77 -26.57
CA ALA A 5 1.16 88.77 -25.64
C ALA A 5 0.69 87.51 -26.39
N GLU A 6 -0.03 87.71 -27.49
CA GLU A 6 -0.54 86.62 -28.34
C GLU A 6 0.60 85.74 -28.91
N ARG A 7 1.67 86.37 -29.40
CA ARG A 7 2.89 85.65 -29.84
C ARG A 7 3.60 84.91 -28.70
N GLY A 8 3.61 85.48 -27.50
CA GLY A 8 4.15 84.82 -26.31
C GLY A 8 3.36 83.55 -25.93
N VAL A 9 2.03 83.65 -25.90
CA VAL A 9 1.14 82.49 -25.66
C VAL A 9 1.32 81.41 -26.73
N LEU A 10 1.40 81.80 -28.01
CA LEU A 10 1.56 80.84 -29.10
C LEU A 10 2.93 80.13 -29.05
N ALA A 11 4.00 80.83 -28.70
CA ALA A 11 5.31 80.23 -28.45
C ALA A 11 5.29 79.26 -27.24
N VAL A 12 4.64 79.62 -26.14
CA VAL A 12 4.48 78.74 -24.97
C VAL A 12 3.66 77.50 -25.31
N LEU A 13 2.58 77.61 -26.10
CA LEU A 13 1.79 76.47 -26.56
C LEU A 13 2.60 75.54 -27.47
N VAL A 14 3.44 76.06 -28.37
CA VAL A 14 4.35 75.24 -29.18
C VAL A 14 5.39 74.52 -28.31
N VAL A 15 5.99 75.20 -27.32
CA VAL A 15 6.93 74.58 -26.38
C VAL A 15 6.24 73.48 -25.55
N LEU A 16 5.03 73.72 -25.05
CA LEU A 16 4.26 72.71 -24.30
C LEU A 16 3.87 71.51 -25.18
N ALA A 17 3.51 71.73 -26.45
CA ALA A 17 3.22 70.65 -27.40
C ALA A 17 4.47 69.82 -27.73
N VAL A 18 5.64 70.46 -27.92
CA VAL A 18 6.92 69.77 -28.13
C VAL A 18 7.32 68.97 -26.88
N LEU A 19 7.17 69.54 -25.68
CA LEU A 19 7.44 68.83 -24.43
C LEU A 19 6.49 67.63 -24.22
N ALA A 20 5.21 67.77 -24.55
CA ALA A 20 4.23 66.67 -24.49
C ALA A 20 4.51 65.55 -25.52
N ALA A 21 5.10 65.88 -26.67
CA ALA A 21 5.52 64.90 -27.66
C ALA A 21 6.80 64.12 -27.27
N CYS A 22 7.67 64.71 -26.44
CA CYS A 22 8.92 64.08 -25.98
C CYS A 22 8.71 63.10 -24.80
N GLY A 23 7.75 62.17 -24.91
CA GLY A 23 7.28 61.37 -23.75
C GLY A 23 6.82 59.93 -24.00
N SER A 24 6.98 59.35 -25.21
CA SER A 24 6.59 57.96 -25.48
C SER A 24 7.56 56.94 -24.87
N SER A 25 7.48 56.75 -23.56
CA SER A 25 8.19 55.69 -22.84
C SER A 25 7.63 54.32 -23.23
N SER A 26 8.46 53.43 -23.77
CA SER A 26 8.09 52.02 -23.94
C SER A 26 7.89 51.35 -22.58
N GLU A 27 6.80 50.60 -22.42
CA GLU A 27 6.48 49.87 -21.18
C GLU A 27 6.11 48.42 -21.47
N ILE A 28 6.17 47.58 -20.43
CA ILE A 28 5.68 46.20 -20.46
C ILE A 28 4.19 46.24 -20.12
N ILE A 29 3.36 45.92 -21.12
CA ILE A 29 1.90 45.86 -21.02
C ILE A 29 1.48 44.58 -20.29
N GLU A 30 2.10 43.45 -20.65
CA GLU A 30 1.89 42.17 -19.98
C GLU A 30 3.24 41.46 -19.82
N GLY A 31 3.57 41.10 -18.58
CA GLY A 31 4.80 40.37 -18.27
C GLY A 31 4.68 38.86 -18.47
N PRO A 32 5.80 38.12 -18.36
CA PRO A 32 5.77 36.67 -18.35
C PRO A 32 4.89 36.11 -17.23
N LYS A 33 4.33 34.92 -17.47
CA LYS A 33 3.52 34.16 -16.53
C LYS A 33 4.34 33.00 -15.96
N ASN A 34 3.96 32.49 -14.79
CA ASN A 34 4.63 31.32 -14.21
C ASN A 34 4.45 30.10 -15.11
N VAL A 35 5.53 29.34 -15.31
CA VAL A 35 5.53 28.13 -16.14
C VAL A 35 6.07 26.97 -15.31
N THR A 36 5.39 25.84 -15.41
CA THR A 36 5.91 24.54 -14.99
C THR A 36 6.38 23.80 -16.23
N ALA A 37 7.59 23.26 -16.21
CA ALA A 37 8.16 22.49 -17.31
C ALA A 37 8.74 21.15 -16.81
N LEU A 38 8.79 20.16 -17.71
CA LEU A 38 9.44 18.88 -17.45
C LEU A 38 10.94 19.02 -17.73
N LYS A 39 11.78 18.38 -16.91
CA LYS A 39 13.23 18.33 -17.18
C LYS A 39 13.49 17.75 -18.58
N GLY A 40 14.19 18.50 -19.42
CA GLY A 40 14.48 18.14 -20.82
C GLY A 40 13.43 18.61 -21.84
N SER A 41 12.29 19.18 -21.42
CA SER A 41 11.35 19.83 -22.35
C SER A 41 11.80 21.25 -22.70
N GLU A 42 11.05 21.93 -23.56
CA GLU A 42 11.09 23.38 -23.67
C GLU A 42 10.39 24.06 -22.47
N ALA A 43 10.73 25.32 -22.20
CA ALA A 43 9.89 26.28 -21.45
C ALA A 43 9.82 27.62 -22.21
N ARG A 44 8.64 28.25 -22.23
CA ARG A 44 8.32 29.41 -23.08
C ARG A 44 7.75 30.57 -22.28
N PHE A 45 8.30 31.77 -22.45
CA PHE A 45 7.92 32.97 -21.70
C PHE A 45 7.68 34.15 -22.63
N ASN A 46 6.46 34.71 -22.59
CA ASN A 46 6.06 35.84 -23.44
C ASN A 46 6.09 37.16 -22.66
N CYS A 47 6.37 38.27 -23.35
CA CYS A 47 6.38 39.61 -22.78
C CYS A 47 5.85 40.61 -23.82
N THR A 48 4.69 41.22 -23.53
CA THR A 48 3.98 42.15 -24.40
C THR A 48 4.40 43.58 -24.07
N ILE A 49 4.86 44.31 -25.09
CA ILE A 49 5.62 45.56 -24.96
C ILE A 49 5.02 46.61 -25.90
N SER A 50 4.87 47.85 -25.40
CA SER A 50 4.36 48.96 -26.21
C SER A 50 5.37 49.45 -27.27
N GLN A 51 4.88 50.22 -28.24
CA GLN A 51 5.70 50.75 -29.33
C GLN A 51 6.84 51.67 -28.84
N GLY A 52 7.91 51.76 -29.64
CA GLY A 52 9.07 52.63 -29.34
C GLY A 52 10.14 52.01 -28.43
N TRP A 53 10.04 50.71 -28.11
CA TRP A 53 11.10 49.98 -27.43
C TRP A 53 12.40 49.94 -28.26
N LYS A 54 13.54 49.76 -27.59
CA LYS A 54 14.89 49.77 -28.22
C LYS A 54 15.73 48.53 -27.91
N LEU A 55 15.58 48.00 -26.70
CA LEU A 55 16.29 46.83 -26.20
C LEU A 55 15.41 46.12 -25.17
N VAL A 56 15.09 44.86 -25.43
CA VAL A 56 14.49 43.90 -24.49
C VAL A 56 15.61 43.03 -23.92
N MET A 57 15.61 42.81 -22.62
CA MET A 57 16.57 41.92 -21.95
C MET A 57 15.81 40.89 -21.12
N TRP A 58 16.10 39.62 -21.37
CA TRP A 58 15.58 38.48 -20.62
C TRP A 58 16.65 37.95 -19.67
N ALA A 59 16.30 37.87 -18.40
CA ALA A 59 17.16 37.34 -17.35
C ALA A 59 16.57 36.09 -16.69
N LEU A 60 17.38 35.05 -16.58
CA LEU A 60 17.10 33.82 -15.84
C LEU A 60 17.91 33.83 -14.54
N ARG A 61 17.24 33.72 -13.39
CA ARG A 61 17.88 33.72 -12.05
C ARG A 61 18.79 34.93 -11.79
N GLY A 62 18.53 36.06 -12.45
CA GLY A 62 19.29 37.31 -12.37
C GLY A 62 20.39 37.49 -13.43
N THR A 63 20.72 36.45 -14.20
CA THR A 63 21.69 36.52 -15.31
C THR A 63 20.97 36.79 -16.62
N VAL A 64 21.39 37.79 -17.40
CA VAL A 64 20.86 38.03 -18.75
C VAL A 64 21.32 36.90 -19.69
N VAL A 65 20.38 36.23 -20.34
CA VAL A 65 20.63 35.06 -21.22
C VAL A 65 20.28 35.32 -22.69
N LEU A 66 19.39 36.29 -22.92
CA LEU A 66 18.91 36.74 -24.21
C LEU A 66 18.72 38.27 -24.14
N SER A 67 19.12 38.96 -25.20
CA SER A 67 18.84 40.38 -25.42
C SER A 67 18.44 40.61 -26.87
N MET A 68 17.51 41.53 -27.12
CA MET A 68 16.95 41.75 -28.45
C MET A 68 16.76 43.23 -28.73
N THR A 69 17.22 43.66 -29.90
CA THR A 69 16.92 44.96 -30.53
C THR A 69 15.95 44.75 -31.70
N PRO A 70 15.38 45.82 -32.30
CA PRO A 70 14.54 45.68 -33.50
C PRO A 70 15.23 45.05 -34.72
N ASN A 71 16.56 44.94 -34.73
CA ASN A 71 17.36 44.47 -35.87
C ASN A 71 18.13 43.17 -35.60
N GLU A 72 18.40 42.83 -34.34
CA GLU A 72 19.36 41.79 -33.95
C GLU A 72 19.02 41.18 -32.57
N THR A 73 19.19 39.86 -32.45
CA THR A 73 19.11 39.09 -31.21
C THR A 73 20.49 38.62 -30.77
N ILE A 74 20.84 38.88 -29.51
CA ILE A 74 22.10 38.49 -28.88
C ILE A 74 21.79 37.41 -27.83
N ILE A 75 22.33 36.22 -28.04
CA ILE A 75 22.03 35.02 -27.26
C ILE A 75 23.32 34.56 -26.56
N THR A 76 23.25 34.28 -25.25
CA THR A 76 24.44 33.92 -24.44
C THR A 76 24.76 32.42 -24.46
N SER A 77 23.79 31.56 -24.77
CA SER A 77 23.99 30.12 -25.01
C SER A 77 22.93 29.60 -25.98
N ASP A 78 23.34 28.65 -26.81
CA ASP A 78 22.56 27.74 -27.64
C ASP A 78 21.30 27.12 -26.99
N ARG A 79 21.26 26.95 -25.66
CA ARG A 79 20.03 26.53 -24.95
C ARG A 79 18.91 27.57 -24.94
N PHE A 80 19.18 28.82 -25.35
CA PHE A 80 18.18 29.88 -25.39
C PHE A 80 17.92 30.31 -26.82
N THR A 81 16.64 30.35 -27.22
CA THR A 81 16.25 31.00 -28.48
C THR A 81 15.13 32.01 -28.24
N SER A 82 14.91 32.87 -29.24
CA SER A 82 13.91 33.94 -29.19
C SER A 82 12.98 33.82 -30.39
N ALA A 83 11.69 34.01 -30.17
CA ALA A 83 10.75 34.38 -31.22
C ALA A 83 10.16 35.77 -30.92
N SER A 84 9.61 36.41 -31.95
CA SER A 84 9.01 37.73 -31.82
C SER A 84 7.86 37.90 -32.80
N TYR A 85 6.80 38.55 -32.34
CA TYR A 85 5.59 38.79 -33.12
C TYR A 85 4.98 40.16 -32.81
N GLN A 86 4.03 40.58 -33.64
CA GLN A 86 3.36 41.87 -33.57
C GLN A 86 1.85 41.64 -33.56
N GLU A 87 1.17 42.07 -32.49
CA GLU A 87 -0.27 41.85 -32.29
C GLU A 87 -0.94 43.12 -31.80
N GLY A 88 -2.01 43.56 -32.49
CA GLY A 88 -2.67 44.85 -32.20
C GLY A 88 -1.78 46.09 -32.34
N GLY A 89 -0.58 45.95 -32.94
CA GLY A 89 0.46 46.99 -32.96
C GLY A 89 1.36 47.03 -31.73
N ASN A 90 1.22 46.07 -30.81
CA ASN A 90 2.17 45.83 -29.71
C ASN A 90 3.18 44.75 -30.12
N PHE A 91 4.41 44.88 -29.63
CA PHE A 91 5.46 43.89 -29.85
C PHE A 91 5.42 42.83 -28.76
N ILE A 92 5.51 41.57 -29.12
CA ILE A 92 5.57 40.47 -28.16
C ILE A 92 6.87 39.70 -28.37
N SER A 93 7.69 39.65 -27.33
CA SER A 93 8.90 38.84 -27.27
C SER A 93 8.58 37.51 -26.61
N GLU A 94 8.99 36.40 -27.23
CA GLU A 94 9.06 35.07 -26.60
C GLU A 94 10.52 34.73 -26.32
N MET A 95 10.82 34.29 -25.09
CA MET A 95 12.04 33.56 -24.77
C MET A 95 11.72 32.07 -24.65
N ILE A 96 12.49 31.24 -25.34
CA ILE A 96 12.40 29.77 -25.34
C ILE A 96 13.66 29.23 -24.67
N ILE A 97 13.49 28.36 -23.68
CA ILE A 97 14.57 27.62 -23.01
C ILE A 97 14.48 26.17 -23.47
N HIS A 98 15.55 25.65 -24.07
CA HIS A 98 15.72 24.28 -24.53
C HIS A 98 16.46 23.42 -23.49
N ASP A 99 16.16 22.12 -23.45
CA ASP A 99 16.68 21.18 -22.45
C ASP A 99 16.55 21.78 -21.04
N VAL A 100 15.33 21.98 -20.55
CA VAL A 100 15.11 22.61 -19.24
C VAL A 100 15.75 21.77 -18.13
N GLN A 101 16.65 22.36 -17.34
CA GLN A 101 17.41 21.69 -16.30
C GLN A 101 16.89 22.10 -14.91
N LEU A 102 17.07 21.24 -13.90
CA LEU A 102 16.73 21.57 -12.50
C LEU A 102 17.39 22.87 -12.00
N SER A 103 18.58 23.20 -12.54
CA SER A 103 19.31 24.44 -12.27
C SER A 103 18.71 25.70 -12.89
N ASP A 104 17.76 25.57 -13.83
CA ASP A 104 17.08 26.71 -14.44
C ASP A 104 15.90 27.21 -13.58
N ALA A 105 15.43 26.39 -12.62
CA ALA A 105 14.32 26.74 -11.73
C ALA A 105 14.59 28.04 -10.94
N GLY A 106 13.62 28.95 -10.95
CA GLY A 106 13.72 30.26 -10.29
C GLY A 106 13.05 31.38 -11.09
N GLN A 107 13.42 32.63 -10.79
CA GLN A 107 12.81 33.80 -11.42
C GLN A 107 13.25 33.98 -12.88
N VAL A 108 12.29 34.20 -13.76
CA VAL A 108 12.45 34.69 -15.13
C VAL A 108 11.98 36.14 -15.18
N LYS A 109 12.74 37.02 -15.83
CA LYS A 109 12.44 38.45 -15.88
C LYS A 109 12.62 39.04 -17.28
N CYS A 110 11.58 39.70 -17.79
CA CYS A 110 11.59 40.56 -18.96
C CYS A 110 11.82 42.02 -18.50
N SER A 111 12.73 42.74 -19.15
CA SER A 111 13.10 44.10 -18.80
C SER A 111 13.40 44.95 -20.05
N LEU A 112 13.21 46.26 -19.97
CA LEU A 112 13.44 47.20 -21.08
C LEU A 112 14.44 48.29 -20.65
N GLN A 113 15.37 48.63 -21.52
CA GLN A 113 16.47 49.58 -21.22
C GLN A 113 16.03 50.95 -20.67
N ASN A 114 14.82 51.41 -21.01
CA ASN A 114 14.28 52.72 -20.60
C ASN A 114 12.96 52.61 -19.81
N SER A 115 12.71 51.47 -19.16
CA SER A 115 11.52 51.26 -18.31
C SER A 115 11.92 51.18 -16.84
N ASN A 116 11.10 51.78 -15.98
CA ASN A 116 11.18 51.61 -14.51
C ASN A 116 10.36 50.39 -14.02
N ARG A 117 9.84 49.57 -14.95
CA ARG A 117 9.04 48.37 -14.68
C ARG A 117 9.58 47.18 -15.47
N ASP A 118 9.82 46.09 -14.74
CA ASP A 118 10.14 44.76 -15.26
C ASP A 118 8.93 43.84 -15.10
N GLY A 119 8.75 42.91 -16.04
CA GLY A 119 7.80 41.81 -15.91
C GLY A 119 8.52 40.57 -15.36
N ALA A 120 7.97 39.91 -14.33
CA ALA A 120 8.63 38.79 -13.66
C ALA A 120 7.70 37.59 -13.44
N ALA A 121 8.26 36.40 -13.59
CA ALA A 121 7.62 35.10 -13.43
C ALA A 121 8.56 34.11 -12.73
N PHE A 122 8.06 32.91 -12.43
CA PHE A 122 8.87 31.76 -12.00
C PHE A 122 8.80 30.61 -13.00
N LEU A 123 9.96 30.02 -13.28
CA LEU A 123 10.10 28.70 -13.87
C LEU A 123 10.16 27.67 -12.73
N SER A 124 9.17 26.77 -12.70
CA SER A 124 9.19 25.54 -11.89
C SER A 124 9.59 24.37 -12.78
N VAL A 125 10.53 23.54 -12.32
CA VAL A 125 10.98 22.35 -13.07
C VAL A 125 10.59 21.10 -12.30
N GLN A 126 9.87 20.19 -12.96
CA GLN A 126 9.54 18.87 -12.44
C GLN A 126 10.40 17.79 -13.12
N VAL A 127 10.72 16.73 -12.39
CA VAL A 127 11.30 15.48 -12.93
C VAL A 127 10.25 14.39 -12.85
N MET A 128 10.00 13.76 -14.00
CA MET A 128 9.26 12.51 -14.10
C MET A 128 10.15 11.39 -13.55
N GLY A 129 9.63 10.67 -12.57
CA GLY A 129 10.30 9.51 -12.00
C GLY A 129 10.07 8.25 -12.85
N GLN A 130 10.21 7.09 -12.22
CA GLN A 130 9.97 5.78 -12.84
C GLN A 130 8.72 5.12 -12.25
N LEU A 131 8.13 4.18 -13.00
CA LEU A 131 7.14 3.24 -12.51
C LEU A 131 7.69 1.81 -12.51
N LEU A 132 7.35 1.04 -11.47
CA LEU A 132 7.78 -0.35 -11.31
C LEU A 132 6.67 -1.19 -10.69
N ILE A 133 6.37 -2.35 -11.28
CA ILE A 133 5.59 -3.41 -10.64
C ILE A 133 6.57 -4.52 -10.21
N PRO A 134 6.90 -4.67 -8.91
CA PRO A 134 7.87 -5.66 -8.44
C PRO A 134 7.43 -7.09 -8.76
N GLY A 135 8.34 -7.89 -9.30
CA GLY A 135 8.06 -9.25 -9.77
C GLY A 135 7.59 -9.34 -11.23
N GLY A 136 7.14 -8.23 -11.84
CA GLY A 136 6.71 -8.20 -13.24
C GLY A 136 5.38 -8.93 -13.47
N SER A 137 5.34 -9.85 -14.43
CA SER A 137 4.13 -10.62 -14.77
C SER A 137 3.84 -11.69 -13.72
N LEU A 138 2.58 -11.81 -13.31
CA LEU A 138 2.14 -12.65 -12.20
C LEU A 138 1.41 -13.91 -12.69
N VAL A 139 1.59 -15.01 -11.97
CA VAL A 139 0.75 -16.22 -12.08
C VAL A 139 -0.14 -16.29 -10.85
N VAL A 140 -1.45 -16.36 -11.04
CA VAL A 140 -2.47 -16.24 -9.99
C VAL A 140 -3.54 -17.33 -10.14
N ILE A 141 -4.27 -17.62 -9.07
CA ILE A 141 -5.29 -18.68 -9.07
C ILE A 141 -6.66 -18.08 -9.40
N GLU A 142 -7.43 -18.77 -10.25
CA GLU A 142 -8.79 -18.41 -10.64
C GLU A 142 -9.72 -18.22 -9.44
N ASP A 143 -10.54 -17.16 -9.47
CA ASP A 143 -11.45 -16.72 -8.40
C ASP A 143 -10.81 -16.48 -7.01
N LYS A 144 -9.48 -16.51 -6.90
CA LYS A 144 -8.75 -16.23 -5.66
C LYS A 144 -8.28 -14.76 -5.63
N PRO A 145 -8.66 -13.96 -4.62
CA PRO A 145 -8.21 -12.58 -4.50
C PRO A 145 -6.68 -12.47 -4.46
N CYS A 146 -6.14 -11.49 -5.17
CA CYS A 146 -4.71 -11.21 -5.27
C CYS A 146 -4.45 -9.69 -5.29
N ASN A 147 -3.23 -9.29 -4.93
CA ASN A 147 -2.82 -7.89 -4.93
C ASN A 147 -1.66 -7.68 -5.93
N VAL A 148 -1.76 -6.65 -6.77
CA VAL A 148 -0.69 -6.16 -7.63
C VAL A 148 -0.23 -4.80 -7.09
N THR A 149 1.08 -4.65 -6.90
CA THR A 149 1.67 -3.45 -6.31
C THR A 149 2.48 -2.70 -7.37
N CYS A 150 2.18 -1.41 -7.54
CA CYS A 150 2.95 -0.49 -8.36
C CYS A 150 3.68 0.52 -7.46
N ARG A 151 4.92 0.84 -7.79
CA ARG A 151 5.71 1.91 -7.15
C ARG A 151 6.03 3.01 -8.16
N ALA A 152 5.76 4.24 -7.80
CA ALA A 152 6.32 5.44 -8.39
C ALA A 152 7.57 5.83 -7.60
N LEU A 153 8.71 6.03 -8.28
CA LEU A 153 10.01 6.28 -7.65
C LEU A 153 10.70 7.52 -8.24
N ASN A 154 11.31 8.37 -7.39
CA ASN A 154 12.08 9.57 -7.80
C ASN A 154 11.28 10.67 -8.54
N TRP A 155 10.03 10.91 -8.16
CA TRP A 155 9.18 11.97 -8.72
C TRP A 155 9.31 13.28 -7.94
N THR A 156 9.52 14.43 -8.61
CA THR A 156 9.63 15.74 -7.93
C THR A 156 8.34 16.17 -7.23
N LEU A 157 7.19 15.77 -7.77
CA LEU A 157 5.88 15.83 -7.12
C LEU A 157 5.19 14.50 -7.38
N LEU A 158 4.55 13.93 -6.35
CA LEU A 158 3.91 12.63 -6.47
C LEU A 158 2.78 12.67 -7.52
N PRO A 159 2.81 11.79 -8.54
CA PRO A 159 1.80 11.74 -9.59
C PRO A 159 0.43 11.35 -8.99
N ASP A 160 -0.62 11.47 -9.79
CA ASP A 160 -1.84 10.70 -9.50
C ASP A 160 -1.67 9.28 -10.04
N LEU A 161 -2.11 8.27 -9.28
CA LEU A 161 -1.84 6.86 -9.55
C LEU A 161 -3.14 6.07 -9.71
N SER A 162 -3.37 5.59 -10.93
CA SER A 162 -4.56 4.86 -11.36
C SER A 162 -4.21 3.55 -12.06
N TRP A 163 -5.23 2.74 -12.37
CA TRP A 163 -5.06 1.41 -12.96
C TRP A 163 -6.02 1.17 -14.12
N GLU A 164 -5.49 0.67 -15.24
CA GLU A 164 -6.26 0.11 -16.34
C GLU A 164 -6.27 -1.42 -16.21
N ILE A 165 -7.46 -2.03 -16.20
CA ILE A 165 -7.63 -3.47 -15.94
C ILE A 165 -8.10 -4.15 -17.23
N GLY A 166 -7.15 -4.70 -17.99
CA GLY A 166 -7.37 -5.56 -19.15
C GLY A 166 -7.48 -7.05 -18.81
N VAL A 167 -8.00 -7.37 -17.63
CA VAL A 167 -8.21 -8.73 -17.10
C VAL A 167 -9.71 -8.90 -16.77
N PRO A 168 -10.35 -10.03 -17.12
CA PRO A 168 -11.69 -10.34 -16.62
C PRO A 168 -11.63 -10.57 -15.09
N VAL A 169 -12.32 -9.74 -14.33
CA VAL A 169 -12.34 -9.75 -12.86
C VAL A 169 -13.76 -9.71 -12.32
N SER A 170 -14.01 -10.41 -11.20
CA SER A 170 -15.30 -10.37 -10.49
C SER A 170 -15.39 -9.22 -9.48
N HIS A 171 -14.24 -8.76 -8.97
CA HIS A 171 -14.11 -7.57 -8.12
C HIS A 171 -12.72 -6.94 -8.30
N SER A 172 -12.65 -5.61 -8.20
CA SER A 172 -11.40 -4.86 -8.18
C SER A 172 -11.52 -3.56 -7.39
N SER A 173 -10.51 -3.24 -6.58
CA SER A 173 -10.36 -1.93 -5.93
C SER A 173 -8.88 -1.56 -5.77
N TYR A 174 -8.56 -0.28 -5.75
CA TYR A 174 -7.18 0.19 -5.53
C TYR A 174 -7.12 1.35 -4.54
N TYR A 175 -5.95 1.55 -3.97
CA TYR A 175 -5.60 2.74 -3.18
C TYR A 175 -4.13 3.10 -3.40
N SER A 176 -3.81 4.38 -3.21
CA SER A 176 -2.48 4.94 -3.45
C SER A 176 -2.02 5.76 -2.23
N ILE A 177 -0.78 5.56 -1.79
CA ILE A 177 -0.17 6.17 -0.59
C ILE A 177 1.27 6.62 -0.87
N PRO A 178 1.74 7.76 -0.31
CA PRO A 178 3.16 8.11 -0.30
C PRO A 178 4.00 7.07 0.46
N GLU A 179 5.27 6.89 0.09
CA GLU A 179 6.20 6.13 0.93
C GLU A 179 6.62 6.97 2.15
N PRO A 180 6.69 6.40 3.37
CA PRO A 180 6.86 7.18 4.60
C PRO A 180 8.29 7.73 4.80
N GLU A 181 9.30 7.13 4.16
CA GLU A 181 10.70 7.57 4.23
C GLU A 181 11.19 8.30 2.97
N ASP A 182 10.47 8.21 1.85
CA ASP A 182 10.80 8.91 0.60
C ASP A 182 9.61 9.72 0.07
N LEU A 183 9.71 11.04 0.23
CA LEU A 183 8.72 12.03 -0.22
C LEU A 183 8.60 12.12 -1.77
N GLN A 184 9.53 11.52 -2.51
CA GLN A 184 9.52 11.44 -3.98
C GLN A 184 8.99 10.08 -4.50
N SER A 185 8.54 9.20 -3.60
CA SER A 185 8.02 7.88 -3.95
C SER A 185 6.61 7.63 -3.39
N ALA A 186 5.85 6.80 -4.11
CA ALA A 186 4.50 6.41 -3.73
C ALA A 186 4.18 4.98 -4.19
N VAL A 187 3.29 4.31 -3.47
CA VAL A 187 2.83 2.95 -3.76
C VAL A 187 1.34 2.97 -4.06
N SER A 188 0.94 2.33 -5.15
CA SER A 188 -0.45 1.97 -5.41
C SER A 188 -0.62 0.46 -5.33
N VAL A 189 -1.68 0.01 -4.66
CA VAL A 189 -2.02 -1.41 -4.52
C VAL A 189 -3.40 -1.65 -5.12
N LEU A 190 -3.44 -2.46 -6.17
CA LEU A 190 -4.65 -2.95 -6.81
C LEU A 190 -4.98 -4.35 -6.26
N ALA A 191 -6.09 -4.48 -5.54
CA ALA A 191 -6.66 -5.75 -5.14
C ALA A 191 -7.69 -6.21 -6.17
N LEU A 192 -7.55 -7.42 -6.72
CA LEU A 192 -8.46 -7.96 -7.74
C LEU A 192 -8.68 -9.47 -7.59
N THR A 193 -9.85 -9.93 -8.05
CA THR A 193 -10.21 -11.35 -8.13
C THR A 193 -10.33 -11.76 -9.60
N PRO A 194 -9.37 -12.55 -10.16
CA PRO A 194 -9.26 -12.78 -11.60
C PRO A 194 -9.99 -14.04 -12.08
N GLN A 195 -10.57 -13.96 -13.28
CA GLN A 195 -11.38 -15.02 -13.91
C GLN A 195 -10.88 -15.42 -15.31
N GLY A 196 -9.64 -15.07 -15.65
CA GLY A 196 -9.02 -15.36 -16.94
C GLY A 196 -7.80 -14.48 -17.22
N ASN A 197 -7.06 -14.82 -18.27
CA ASN A 197 -5.81 -14.14 -18.62
C ASN A 197 -6.04 -12.70 -19.12
N GLY A 198 -5.05 -11.83 -18.90
CA GLY A 198 -5.08 -10.45 -19.40
C GLY A 198 -3.89 -9.62 -18.94
N THR A 199 -4.05 -8.29 -18.95
CA THR A 199 -3.01 -7.33 -18.54
C THR A 199 -3.53 -6.35 -17.49
N VAL A 200 -2.66 -5.87 -16.60
CA VAL A 200 -2.93 -4.69 -15.78
C VAL A 200 -1.86 -3.63 -16.03
N THR A 201 -2.30 -2.40 -16.22
CA THR A 201 -1.43 -1.23 -16.40
C THR A 201 -1.57 -0.32 -15.19
N CYS A 202 -0.46 0.00 -14.54
CA CYS A 202 -0.37 1.11 -13.61
C CYS A 202 -0.05 2.39 -14.40
N VAL A 203 -0.80 3.47 -14.17
CA VAL A 203 -0.66 4.75 -14.88
C VAL A 203 -0.39 5.87 -13.86
N ALA A 204 0.64 6.67 -14.14
CA ALA A 204 0.99 7.87 -13.40
C ALA A 204 0.70 9.12 -14.24
N GLU A 205 -0.17 10.00 -13.75
CA GLU A 205 -0.45 11.31 -14.36
C GLU A 205 0.27 12.44 -13.61
N MET A 206 0.96 13.33 -14.33
CA MET A 206 1.82 14.35 -13.73
C MET A 206 1.05 15.62 -13.38
N LYS A 207 1.15 16.09 -12.13
CA LYS A 207 0.32 17.20 -11.64
C LYS A 207 0.72 18.54 -12.25
N GLY A 208 -0.16 19.05 -13.11
CA GLY A 208 -0.02 20.33 -13.81
C GLY A 208 0.67 20.23 -15.18
N LEU A 209 0.81 19.03 -15.74
CA LEU A 209 1.40 18.77 -17.06
C LEU A 209 0.60 17.63 -17.74
N ASP A 210 0.22 17.79 -19.01
CA ASP A 210 -0.42 16.69 -19.79
C ASP A 210 0.64 15.68 -20.26
N VAL A 211 1.23 14.99 -19.29
CA VAL A 211 2.25 13.95 -19.49
C VAL A 211 1.97 12.81 -18.52
N ARG A 212 1.93 11.59 -19.05
CA ARG A 212 1.70 10.36 -18.28
C ARG A 212 2.80 9.34 -18.54
N GLU A 213 3.09 8.54 -17.53
CA GLU A 213 3.95 7.35 -17.61
C GLU A 213 3.11 6.12 -17.27
N SER A 214 3.42 4.96 -17.86
CA SER A 214 2.69 3.72 -17.53
C SER A 214 3.57 2.47 -17.57
N VAL A 215 3.18 1.47 -16.77
CA VAL A 215 3.83 0.15 -16.75
C VAL A 215 2.77 -0.96 -16.76
N THR A 216 2.88 -1.86 -17.74
CA THR A 216 1.94 -2.97 -17.95
C THR A 216 2.59 -4.31 -17.60
N VAL A 217 1.86 -5.19 -16.92
CA VAL A 217 2.27 -6.58 -16.67
C VAL A 217 1.16 -7.56 -17.04
N ASN A 218 1.54 -8.79 -17.40
CA ASN A 218 0.60 -9.85 -17.71
C ASN A 218 0.13 -10.55 -16.42
N LEU A 219 -1.14 -10.90 -16.37
CA LEU A 219 -1.73 -11.78 -15.36
C LEU A 219 -2.15 -13.09 -16.03
N THR A 220 -1.48 -14.17 -15.64
CA THR A 220 -1.79 -15.54 -16.08
C THR A 220 -2.58 -16.24 -14.98
N VAL A 221 -3.81 -16.61 -15.29
CA VAL A 221 -4.71 -17.32 -14.39
C VAL A 221 -4.55 -18.82 -14.59
N VAL A 222 -4.26 -19.53 -13.50
CA VAL A 222 -4.32 -20.99 -13.44
C VAL A 222 -5.56 -21.41 -12.65
N GLN A 223 -6.20 -22.49 -13.08
CA GLN A 223 -7.26 -23.12 -12.30
C GLN A 223 -6.71 -23.49 -10.91
N PRO A 224 -7.52 -23.38 -9.83
CA PRO A 224 -7.12 -23.93 -8.55
C PRO A 224 -6.72 -25.40 -8.72
N PRO A 225 -5.70 -25.89 -8.00
CA PRO A 225 -5.47 -27.32 -7.89
C PRO A 225 -6.81 -27.98 -7.52
N LEU A 226 -7.22 -29.01 -8.27
CA LEU A 226 -8.45 -29.73 -7.97
C LEU A 226 -8.23 -30.40 -6.61
N ASP A 227 -8.73 -29.73 -5.57
CA ASP A 227 -8.50 -30.09 -4.18
C ASP A 227 -8.84 -31.56 -4.03
N SER A 228 -7.87 -32.34 -3.55
CA SER A 228 -7.87 -33.79 -3.80
C SER A 228 -9.17 -34.36 -3.29
N ILE A 229 -9.97 -34.92 -4.22
CA ILE A 229 -11.23 -35.56 -3.86
C ILE A 229 -10.87 -36.75 -2.98
N ASP A 230 -10.91 -36.52 -1.68
CA ASP A 230 -11.18 -37.50 -0.64
C ASP A 230 -12.58 -38.06 -0.94
N LYS A 231 -12.62 -38.91 -1.96
CA LYS A 231 -13.49 -40.05 -2.01
C LYS A 231 -13.14 -40.84 -0.75
N PRO A 232 -14.01 -40.93 0.27
CA PRO A 232 -13.93 -42.04 1.20
C PRO A 232 -14.07 -43.31 0.37
N GLY A 233 -12.93 -43.92 0.05
CA GLY A 233 -12.85 -45.04 -0.87
C GLY A 233 -13.68 -46.20 -0.34
N THR A 234 -14.70 -46.60 -1.11
CA THR A 234 -15.49 -47.81 -0.83
C THR A 234 -16.19 -47.85 0.53
N SER A 235 -16.85 -46.77 0.95
CA SER A 235 -18.07 -46.98 1.75
C SER A 235 -19.09 -47.73 0.89
N LEU A 236 -19.31 -49.01 1.20
CA LEU A 236 -20.42 -49.77 0.60
C LEU A 236 -21.72 -48.99 0.87
N PRO A 237 -22.61 -48.83 -0.13
CA PRO A 237 -23.82 -48.05 0.07
C PRO A 237 -24.65 -48.67 1.18
N THR A 238 -25.32 -47.85 2.00
CA THR A 238 -25.86 -48.28 3.30
C THR A 238 -26.78 -49.51 3.21
N TRP A 239 -27.51 -49.67 2.11
CA TRP A 239 -28.34 -50.86 1.85
C TRP A 239 -27.50 -52.15 1.74
N ALA A 240 -26.31 -52.12 1.15
CA ALA A 240 -25.42 -53.28 1.04
C ALA A 240 -24.83 -53.67 2.41
N ILE A 241 -24.51 -52.70 3.27
CA ILE A 241 -24.09 -52.95 4.65
C ILE A 241 -25.22 -53.63 5.45
N VAL A 242 -26.46 -53.14 5.29
CA VAL A 242 -27.64 -53.76 5.93
C VAL A 242 -27.90 -55.18 5.40
N LEU A 243 -27.81 -55.41 4.08
CA LEU A 243 -27.95 -56.75 3.51
C LEU A 243 -26.85 -57.72 3.99
N LEU A 244 -25.61 -57.25 4.16
CA LEU A 244 -24.53 -58.05 4.74
C LEU A 244 -24.82 -58.40 6.20
N ALA A 245 -25.23 -57.44 7.02
CA ALA A 245 -25.60 -57.68 8.43
C ALA A 245 -26.79 -58.66 8.56
N VAL A 246 -27.83 -58.51 7.74
CA VAL A 246 -29.01 -59.40 7.75
C VAL A 246 -28.66 -60.81 7.27
N SER A 247 -27.90 -60.94 6.19
CA SER A 247 -27.50 -62.26 5.66
C SER A 247 -26.54 -63.01 6.60
N LEU A 248 -25.59 -62.31 7.24
CA LEU A 248 -24.73 -62.90 8.26
C LEU A 248 -25.53 -63.35 9.49
N SER A 249 -26.51 -62.55 9.92
CA SER A 249 -27.40 -62.89 11.05
C SER A 249 -28.27 -64.12 10.73
N LEU A 250 -28.82 -64.20 9.51
CA LEU A 250 -29.60 -65.35 9.04
C LEU A 250 -28.73 -66.62 8.94
N LEU A 251 -27.48 -66.48 8.47
CA LEU A 251 -26.51 -67.58 8.41
C LEU A 251 -26.18 -68.11 9.82
N LEU A 252 -25.95 -67.22 10.79
CA LEU A 252 -25.70 -67.61 12.19
C LEU A 252 -26.91 -68.33 12.81
N ILE A 253 -28.13 -67.86 12.54
CA ILE A 253 -29.36 -68.55 12.98
C ILE A 253 -29.47 -69.94 12.33
N LEU A 254 -29.17 -70.08 11.03
CA LEU A 254 -29.16 -71.37 10.34
C LEU A 254 -28.13 -72.33 10.96
N ILE A 255 -26.91 -71.85 11.25
CA ILE A 255 -25.85 -72.63 11.90
C ILE A 255 -26.28 -73.07 13.30
N ILE A 256 -26.90 -72.18 14.11
CA ILE A 256 -27.41 -72.52 15.44
C ILE A 256 -28.53 -73.57 15.34
N VAL A 257 -29.45 -73.44 14.38
CA VAL A 257 -30.51 -74.46 14.14
C VAL A 257 -29.91 -75.79 13.69
N LEU A 258 -28.89 -75.80 12.83
CA LEU A 258 -28.19 -77.02 12.43
C LEU A 258 -27.42 -77.66 13.60
N ILE A 259 -26.81 -76.87 14.48
CA ILE A 259 -26.17 -77.36 15.72
C ILE A 259 -27.24 -77.94 16.66
N ILE A 260 -28.39 -77.30 16.84
CA ILE A 260 -29.49 -77.83 17.65
C ILE A 260 -30.00 -79.15 17.05
N ILE A 261 -30.23 -79.23 15.73
CA ILE A 261 -30.63 -80.46 15.05
C ILE A 261 -29.57 -81.55 15.24
N PHE A 262 -28.29 -81.26 15.01
CA PHE A 262 -27.20 -82.22 15.17
C PHE A 262 -27.10 -82.73 16.61
N CYS A 263 -27.11 -81.84 17.61
CA CYS A 263 -27.13 -82.21 19.03
C CYS A 263 -28.39 -83.02 19.39
N CYS A 264 -29.56 -82.70 18.86
CA CYS A 264 -30.81 -83.45 19.06
C CYS A 264 -30.86 -84.79 18.29
N CYS A 265 -30.07 -84.97 17.24
CA CYS A 265 -29.91 -86.25 16.54
C CYS A 265 -28.90 -87.16 17.26
N VAL A 266 -27.76 -86.61 17.69
CA VAL A 266 -26.73 -87.34 18.45
C VAL A 266 -27.23 -87.74 19.84
N SER A 267 -27.88 -86.83 20.58
CA SER A 267 -28.49 -87.17 21.89
C SER A 267 -29.73 -88.09 21.81
N ARG A 268 -30.16 -88.45 20.59
CA ARG A 268 -31.23 -89.42 20.31
C ARG A 268 -30.72 -90.78 19.83
N THR A 269 -29.40 -90.97 19.71
CA THR A 269 -28.78 -92.25 19.36
C THR A 269 -28.27 -93.08 20.55
N GLU A 270 -28.37 -92.57 21.79
CA GLU A 270 -28.07 -93.30 23.02
C GLU A 270 -29.26 -93.33 24.02
N LYS A 271 -30.42 -93.89 23.60
CA LYS A 271 -31.50 -94.32 24.52
C LYS A 271 -32.24 -95.56 24.03
N GLU A 272 -31.54 -96.70 24.05
CA GLU A 272 -32.14 -98.02 24.21
C GLU A 272 -31.42 -98.73 25.36
N GLU A 273 -32.15 -99.52 26.16
CA GLU A 273 -31.71 -100.08 27.47
C GLU A 273 -31.42 -99.02 28.59
N SER A 274 -31.68 -99.26 29.89
CA SER A 274 -32.49 -100.31 30.54
C SER A 274 -33.20 -99.82 31.83
N SER A 275 -34.44 -100.32 31.99
CA SER A 275 -35.08 -100.86 33.20
C SER A 275 -34.59 -100.52 34.62
N TYR A 276 -35.52 -100.01 35.45
CA TYR A 276 -35.71 -100.20 36.91
C TYR A 276 -34.49 -100.53 37.82
N GLN A 277 -34.17 -99.64 38.78
CA GLN A 277 -34.49 -99.90 40.20
C GLN A 277 -34.27 -98.73 41.19
N SER A 278 -35.02 -98.84 42.29
CA SER A 278 -34.85 -98.24 43.64
C SER A 278 -35.66 -96.98 44.01
N GLN A 279 -36.66 -97.22 44.87
CA GLN A 279 -37.18 -96.28 45.87
C GLN A 279 -36.33 -96.48 47.17
N ILE A 280 -36.48 -95.80 48.32
CA ILE A 280 -37.58 -95.07 48.96
C ILE A 280 -36.96 -94.12 50.04
N ARG A 281 -37.71 -93.10 50.53
CA ARG A 281 -38.03 -92.87 51.99
C ARG A 281 -37.54 -91.59 52.73
N LYS A 282 -38.56 -90.83 53.19
CA LYS A 282 -38.67 -90.01 54.43
C LYS A 282 -38.06 -88.60 54.50
N SER A 283 -38.45 -87.93 55.59
CA SER A 283 -38.50 -86.50 55.86
C SER A 283 -38.10 -86.19 57.32
N ALA A 284 -38.07 -84.90 57.66
CA ALA A 284 -38.19 -84.31 59.01
C ALA A 284 -36.94 -84.19 59.93
N THR A 285 -36.32 -83.00 59.85
CA THR A 285 -36.03 -82.07 60.98
C THR A 285 -34.95 -82.37 62.06
N VAL A 286 -34.38 -81.27 62.60
CA VAL A 286 -33.73 -81.09 63.94
C VAL A 286 -32.21 -81.38 64.12
N LYS A 287 -31.44 -80.28 64.03
CA LYS A 287 -30.44 -79.72 64.99
C LYS A 287 -29.12 -80.45 65.40
N THR A 288 -28.13 -79.58 65.69
CA THR A 288 -27.07 -79.67 66.73
C THR A 288 -25.99 -80.74 66.55
N SER A 289 -24.73 -80.47 66.18
CA SER A 289 -23.71 -79.45 66.56
C SER A 289 -22.87 -79.78 67.81
N LYS A 290 -21.54 -79.93 67.61
CA LYS A 290 -20.47 -79.67 68.59
C LYS A 290 -19.18 -79.40 67.79
N ASP A 291 -18.41 -78.31 67.95
CA ASP A 291 -17.79 -77.67 69.14
C ASP A 291 -16.66 -78.51 69.78
N THR A 292 -15.59 -77.93 70.33
CA THR A 292 -15.23 -76.49 70.56
C THR A 292 -13.73 -76.30 70.22
N ALA A 293 -13.13 -75.12 70.00
CA ALA A 293 -13.55 -73.71 70.17
C ALA A 293 -13.07 -72.87 68.94
N GLY A 294 -13.03 -71.52 68.87
CA GLY A 294 -12.98 -70.43 69.86
C GLY A 294 -11.56 -69.83 69.93
N THR A 295 -11.32 -68.54 70.17
CA THR A 295 -12.15 -67.40 70.65
C THR A 295 -11.50 -66.09 70.11
N LYS A 296 -12.01 -64.84 70.15
CA LYS A 296 -13.05 -64.13 70.93
C LYS A 296 -13.55 -62.90 70.14
N LEU A 297 -14.49 -62.10 70.68
CA LEU A 297 -15.01 -60.84 70.10
C LEU A 297 -15.31 -59.80 71.21
N LYS A 298 -15.72 -58.56 70.83
CA LYS A 298 -16.04 -57.34 71.65
C LYS A 298 -14.80 -56.54 72.14
N SER A 299 -14.82 -55.20 72.32
CA SER A 299 -15.84 -54.14 72.07
C SER A 299 -15.18 -52.74 71.87
N ALA A 300 -15.99 -51.74 71.50
CA ALA A 300 -15.74 -50.30 71.31
C ALA A 300 -14.86 -49.52 72.33
N ASN A 301 -14.36 -48.35 71.90
CA ASN A 301 -14.17 -47.14 72.73
C ASN A 301 -14.22 -45.83 71.90
N GLU A 302 -14.31 -44.68 72.57
CA GLU A 302 -14.60 -43.32 72.04
C GLU A 302 -13.49 -42.28 72.36
N ASN A 303 -13.69 -41.01 71.93
CA ASN A 303 -13.12 -39.70 72.38
C ASN A 303 -12.46 -38.83 71.26
N TYR A 304 -12.44 -37.48 71.31
CA TYR A 304 -13.04 -36.46 72.21
C TYR A 304 -13.42 -35.18 71.39
N GLY A 305 -14.03 -34.15 72.01
CA GLY A 305 -14.53 -32.91 71.37
C GLY A 305 -13.48 -31.79 71.09
N TYR A 306 -13.81 -30.49 70.95
CA TYR A 306 -15.04 -29.76 71.32
C TYR A 306 -15.07 -28.29 70.77
N LEU A 307 -16.21 -27.82 70.19
CA LEU A 307 -16.60 -26.41 69.84
C LEU A 307 -15.67 -25.64 68.84
N SER A 308 -16.00 -24.48 68.25
CA SER A 308 -17.13 -23.51 68.43
C SER A 308 -17.60 -22.86 67.09
N ASP A 309 -18.54 -21.92 67.15
CA ASP A 309 -19.38 -21.42 66.03
C ASP A 309 -19.02 -20.00 65.46
N GLU A 310 -19.66 -19.68 64.32
CA GLU A 310 -20.22 -18.40 63.86
C GLU A 310 -19.42 -17.32 63.06
N SER A 311 -19.86 -17.14 61.80
CA SER A 311 -19.90 -15.92 60.93
C SER A 311 -18.59 -15.14 60.62
N ARG A 312 -18.46 -14.36 59.51
CA ARG A 312 -19.42 -13.38 58.98
C ARG A 312 -19.24 -13.05 57.48
N THR A 313 -20.35 -12.69 56.84
CA THR A 313 -20.51 -12.18 55.47
C THR A 313 -19.77 -10.86 55.20
N THR A 314 -19.38 -10.59 53.94
CA THR A 314 -19.65 -9.33 53.19
C THR A 314 -19.30 -9.46 51.69
N GLN A 315 -20.32 -9.35 50.84
CA GLN A 315 -20.25 -9.01 49.39
C GLN A 315 -20.36 -7.47 49.25
N PRO A 316 -20.02 -6.79 48.11
CA PRO A 316 -20.74 -6.98 46.84
C PRO A 316 -19.97 -6.58 45.54
N ALA A 317 -20.73 -6.56 44.41
CA ALA A 317 -20.50 -5.84 43.14
C ALA A 317 -19.29 -6.29 42.25
N SER A 318 -19.44 -6.81 41.01
CA SER A 318 -20.23 -6.43 39.81
C SER A 318 -19.55 -5.33 38.98
N LEU A 319 -19.35 -5.41 37.65
CA LEU A 319 -19.68 -6.43 36.62
C LEU A 319 -18.36 -6.84 35.87
N HIS A 320 -18.23 -7.41 34.65
CA HIS A 320 -19.12 -7.62 33.49
C HIS A 320 -18.63 -8.80 32.59
N ALA A 321 -19.08 -8.81 31.33
CA ALA A 321 -18.76 -9.71 30.21
C ALA A 321 -17.26 -10.09 30.02
N LYS A 322 -16.86 -11.34 29.70
CA LYS A 322 -17.31 -12.32 28.64
C LYS A 322 -16.74 -11.93 27.25
N SER A 323 -16.05 -12.78 26.48
CA SER A 323 -15.68 -14.22 26.62
C SER A 323 -14.44 -14.59 25.75
N SER A 324 -14.05 -15.87 25.82
CA SER A 324 -13.34 -16.75 24.87
C SER A 324 -13.05 -16.28 23.43
N GLU A 325 -12.07 -16.84 22.69
CA GLU A 325 -11.50 -18.19 22.83
C GLU A 325 -10.06 -18.35 22.28
N ALA A 326 -9.48 -19.55 22.41
CA ALA A 326 -8.30 -20.01 21.69
C ALA A 326 -8.66 -20.35 20.21
N GLY A 327 -7.73 -20.67 19.30
CA GLY A 327 -6.28 -20.80 19.40
C GLY A 327 -5.66 -21.11 18.02
N VAL A 328 -4.33 -21.05 17.91
CA VAL A 328 -3.60 -21.25 16.64
C VAL A 328 -3.03 -22.67 16.55
N PRO A 329 -3.21 -23.41 15.44
CA PRO A 329 -2.46 -24.63 15.14
C PRO A 329 -1.15 -24.31 14.39
N GLU A 330 -0.06 -24.97 14.79
CA GLU A 330 1.23 -24.95 14.08
C GLU A 330 1.29 -25.98 12.95
N GLN A 331 2.04 -25.69 11.88
CA GLN A 331 2.92 -26.64 11.15
C GLN A 331 3.62 -25.90 9.99
N CYS A 332 4.78 -26.30 9.47
CA CYS A 332 6.02 -26.83 10.07
C CYS A 332 7.10 -26.75 8.97
N SER A 333 8.36 -26.44 9.31
CA SER A 333 9.47 -26.45 8.35
C SER A 333 10.77 -26.93 8.99
N SER A 334 11.59 -27.65 8.23
CA SER A 334 12.69 -28.47 8.76
C SER A 334 14.06 -27.80 8.74
N ARG A 335 14.85 -28.11 9.78
CA ARG A 335 16.33 -28.08 9.81
C ARG A 335 16.88 -29.24 8.95
N GLN A 336 18.13 -29.29 8.48
CA GLN A 336 19.41 -28.56 8.66
C GLN A 336 20.32 -28.92 7.42
N PRO A 337 21.64 -28.61 7.31
CA PRO A 337 22.55 -27.89 8.20
C PRO A 337 23.36 -26.74 7.55
N HIS A 338 24.29 -26.19 8.33
CA HIS A 338 25.22 -25.11 7.98
C HIS A 338 26.24 -25.50 6.91
N GLN A 339 26.72 -24.50 6.18
CA GLN A 339 28.12 -24.43 5.75
C GLN A 339 28.66 -23.03 6.08
N GLU A 340 29.87 -22.97 6.63
CA GLU A 340 30.53 -21.75 7.14
C GLU A 340 31.91 -21.65 6.48
N SER A 341 32.28 -20.48 5.96
CA SER A 341 33.61 -20.23 5.41
C SER A 341 33.98 -18.75 5.36
N ASP A 342 35.06 -18.41 6.07
CA ASP A 342 35.98 -17.28 5.91
C ASP A 342 35.46 -15.83 5.96
N HIS A 343 35.77 -15.19 7.08
CA HIS A 343 35.99 -13.75 7.15
C HIS A 343 37.04 -13.28 6.13
N ARG A 344 36.78 -12.12 5.50
CA ARG A 344 37.86 -11.18 5.16
C ARG A 344 37.59 -9.82 5.78
N GLN A 345 38.50 -9.44 6.66
CA GLN A 345 38.47 -8.21 7.45
C GLN A 345 39.16 -7.09 6.66
N LEU A 346 38.45 -6.00 6.39
CA LEU A 346 39.03 -4.74 5.87
C LEU A 346 38.85 -3.64 6.93
N GLY A 347 39.88 -2.81 7.11
CA GLY A 347 39.89 -1.73 8.10
C GLY A 347 39.04 -0.52 7.70
N PRO A 348 38.68 0.35 8.67
CA PRO A 348 37.79 1.49 8.43
C PRO A 348 38.47 2.61 7.62
N ALA A 349 37.73 3.19 6.67
CA ALA A 349 38.18 4.32 5.86
C ALA A 349 37.49 5.63 6.30
N ASN A 350 38.27 6.50 6.94
CA ASN A 350 38.11 7.96 7.11
C ASN A 350 36.71 8.59 6.92
N HIS A 351 36.05 8.96 8.03
CA HIS A 351 35.05 10.03 8.01
C HIS A 351 35.74 11.41 7.85
N PRO A 352 35.28 12.30 6.96
CA PRO A 352 35.70 13.70 6.96
C PRO A 352 34.99 14.49 8.08
N GLN A 353 35.76 15.09 9.00
CA GLN A 353 35.20 16.03 9.98
C GLN A 353 34.89 17.38 9.32
N VAL A 354 33.64 17.83 9.40
CA VAL A 354 33.24 19.20 9.03
C VAL A 354 33.30 20.08 10.27
N SER A 355 34.24 21.03 10.30
CA SER A 355 34.38 22.01 11.38
C SER A 355 33.51 23.24 11.13
N PHE A 356 32.50 23.45 11.98
CA PHE A 356 31.66 24.64 11.92
C PHE A 356 32.33 25.84 12.62
N TYR A 357 32.71 26.87 11.84
CA TYR A 357 33.09 28.17 12.40
C TYR A 357 31.85 28.90 12.93
N VAL A 358 31.67 28.91 14.26
CA VAL A 358 30.60 29.67 14.92
C VAL A 358 30.95 31.15 14.93
N ALA A 359 30.26 31.95 14.12
CA ALA A 359 30.40 33.40 14.11
C ALA A 359 29.78 34.03 15.38
N SER A 360 30.56 34.84 16.10
CA SER A 360 30.12 35.49 17.34
C SER A 360 28.97 36.50 17.11
N PRO A 361 27.99 36.61 18.02
CA PRO A 361 26.84 37.51 17.85
C PRO A 361 27.26 38.99 17.92
N LYS A 362 26.75 39.81 16.99
CA LYS A 362 26.99 41.26 16.95
C LYS A 362 26.23 41.96 18.10
N LYS A 363 26.93 42.79 18.88
CA LYS A 363 26.29 43.72 19.83
C LYS A 363 25.51 44.81 19.07
N VAL A 364 24.22 44.91 19.34
CA VAL A 364 23.41 46.07 18.98
C VAL A 364 23.69 47.19 20.00
N ARG A 365 23.82 48.44 19.54
CA ARG A 365 23.76 49.64 20.38
C ARG A 365 22.42 50.32 20.14
N ASN A 366 21.62 50.47 21.20
CA ASN A 366 20.46 51.34 21.16
C ASN A 366 20.91 52.80 21.11
N VAL A 367 20.22 53.63 20.33
CA VAL A 367 20.40 55.09 20.30
C VAL A 367 19.09 55.72 20.76
N THR A 368 19.16 56.49 21.84
CA THR A 368 18.03 57.29 22.33
C THR A 368 17.92 58.56 21.50
N LEU A 369 16.74 58.84 20.95
CA LEU A 369 16.42 60.13 20.33
C LEU A 369 16.08 61.16 21.43
N VAL A 370 16.49 62.41 21.18
CA VAL A 370 16.17 63.61 21.96
C VAL A 370 15.61 64.63 20.99
#